data_AF-A0A928HBE5-F1
#
_entry.id   AF-A0A928HBE5-F1
#
_cell.length_a   1.000
_cell.length_b   1.000
_cell.length_c   1.000
_cell.angle_alpha   90.00
_cell.angle_beta   90.00
_cell.angle_gamma   90.00
#
_symmetry.space_group_name_H-M   'P 1'
#
loop_
_entity.id
_entity.type
_entity.pdbx_description
1 polymer ?
#
loop_
_entity_poly.entity_id
_entity_poly.type
_entity_poly.pdbx_seq_one_letter_code
_entity_poly.pdbx_strand_id
1 'polypeptide(L)' 'MAERLSKAESNLKKLRRSPIPMTFVKKQKGSWNHQNWLDFLAYLEEKQYFPIDTDKVGLLLEEKKKQYLESQKEG' A
#
# COMPACT_ATOMS: atom_id res chain seq x y z
N MET A 1 -16.46 -17.52 7.09
CA MET A 1 -15.39 -17.23 6.12
C MET A 1 -15.69 -16.01 5.23
N ALA A 2 -16.95 -15.78 4.84
CA ALA A 2 -17.34 -14.65 3.97
C ALA A 2 -17.14 -13.23 4.58
N GLU A 3 -17.35 -13.03 5.89
CA GLU A 3 -17.21 -11.71 6.52
C GLU A 3 -15.78 -11.16 6.53
N ARG A 4 -14.77 -12.05 6.64
CA ARG A 4 -13.35 -11.64 6.64
C ARG A 4 -12.89 -11.14 5.27
N LEU A 5 -13.38 -11.76 4.19
CA LEU A 5 -13.11 -11.32 2.81
C LEU A 5 -13.72 -9.93 2.56
N SER A 6 -14.96 -9.70 3.01
CA SER A 6 -15.63 -8.41 2.89
C SER A 6 -14.91 -7.29 3.65
N LYS A 7 -14.36 -7.59 4.84
CA LYS A 7 -13.57 -6.63 5.64
C LYS A 7 -12.23 -6.30 4.98
N ALA A 8 -11.51 -7.31 4.49
CA ALA A 8 -10.23 -7.14 3.82
C ALA A 8 -10.34 -6.29 2.55
N GLU A 9 -11.38 -6.53 1.74
CA GLU A 9 -11.64 -5.69 0.56
C GLU A 9 -12.05 -4.27 0.92
N SER A 10 -12.85 -4.09 1.98
CA SER A 10 -13.25 -2.76 2.45
C SER A 10 -12.04 -1.97 2.96
N ASN A 11 -11.15 -2.61 3.72
CA ASN A 11 -9.92 -1.99 4.21
C ASN A 11 -8.96 -1.64 3.05
N LEU A 12 -8.81 -2.53 2.06
CA LEU A 12 -8.03 -2.24 0.86
C LEU A 12 -8.60 -1.05 0.07
N LYS A 13 -9.93 -0.97 -0.09
CA LYS A 13 -10.59 0.18 -0.74
C LYS A 13 -10.32 1.49 0.02
N LYS A 14 -10.36 1.47 1.35
CA LYS A 14 -10.00 2.62 2.19
C LYS A 14 -8.54 3.00 2.02
N LEU A 15 -7.63 2.02 2.06
CA LEU A 15 -6.19 2.24 1.88
C LEU A 15 -5.90 2.87 0.51
N ARG A 16 -6.50 2.36 -0.57
CA ARG A 16 -6.34 2.88 -1.93
C ARG A 16 -6.74 4.36 -2.08
N ARG A 17 -7.75 4.80 -1.33
CA ARG A 17 -8.21 6.20 -1.32
C ARG A 17 -7.36 7.11 -0.43
N SER A 18 -6.56 6.54 0.46
CA SER A 18 -5.70 7.28 1.36
C SER A 18 -4.39 7.70 0.66
N PRO A 19 -3.69 8.72 1.17
CA PRO A 19 -2.36 9.07 0.67
C PRO A 19 -1.28 8.06 1.08
N ILE A 20 -1.57 7.14 2.01
CA ILE A 20 -0.59 6.23 2.64
C ILE A 20 0.25 5.46 1.60
N PRO A 21 -0.33 4.80 0.58
CA PRO A 21 0.46 4.06 -0.42
C PRO A 21 1.40 4.96 -1.21
N MET A 22 0.92 6.12 -1.65
CA MET A 22 1.72 7.08 -2.42
C MET A 22 2.83 7.70 -1.57
N THR A 23 2.54 8.05 -0.31
CA THR A 23 3.52 8.58 0.64
C THR A 23 4.62 7.56 0.93
N PHE A 24 4.27 6.28 1.10
CA PHE A 24 5.26 5.21 1.25
C PHE A 24 6.19 5.12 0.04
N VAL A 25 5.63 5.05 -1.17
CA VAL A 25 6.40 5.00 -2.43
C VAL A 25 7.35 6.20 -2.53
N LYS A 26 6.86 7.42 -2.25
CA LYS A 26 7.68 8.64 -2.28
C LYS A 26 8.81 8.61 -1.25
N LYS A 27 8.52 8.20 -0.01
CA LYS A 27 9.53 8.08 1.07
C LYS A 27 10.63 7.11 0.69
N GLN A 28 10.27 6.03 0.00
CA GLN A 28 11.17 4.99 -0.50
C GLN A 28 11.74 5.30 -1.89
N LYS A 29 11.42 6.46 -2.49
CA LYS A 29 11.82 6.85 -3.85
C LYS A 29 11.54 5.77 -4.92
N GLY A 30 10.43 5.05 -4.76
CA GLY A 30 10.04 3.97 -5.68
C GLY A 30 10.81 2.66 -5.54
N SER A 31 11.66 2.51 -4.52
CA SER A 31 12.40 1.26 -4.25
C SER A 31 12.39 0.92 -2.76
N TRP A 32 11.90 -0.25 -2.40
CA TRP A 32 11.86 -0.72 -1.02
C TRP A 32 12.34 -2.16 -0.92
N ASN A 33 12.99 -2.48 0.19
CA ASN A 33 13.43 -3.84 0.50
C ASN A 33 12.34 -4.58 1.32
N HIS A 34 12.67 -5.80 1.76
CA HIS A 34 11.76 -6.59 2.57
C HIS A 34 11.47 -5.97 3.95
N GLN A 35 12.44 -5.33 4.60
CA GLN A 35 12.23 -4.70 5.90
C GLN A 35 11.25 -3.53 5.80
N ASN A 36 11.43 -2.66 4.80
CA ASN A 36 10.55 -1.54 4.53
C ASN A 36 9.11 -2.00 4.26
N TRP A 37 8.95 -3.18 3.63
CA TRP A 37 7.66 -3.83 3.43
C TRP A 37 7.04 -4.30 4.75
N LEU A 38 7.80 -4.97 5.61
CA LEU A 38 7.31 -5.39 6.93
C LEU A 38 6.91 -4.19 7.81
N ASP A 39 7.73 -3.14 7.84
CA ASP A 39 7.42 -1.91 8.58
C ASP A 39 6.15 -1.24 8.06
N PHE A 40 5.90 -1.31 6.75
CA PHE A 40 4.66 -0.81 6.16
C PHE A 40 3.45 -1.63 6.57
N LEU A 41 3.56 -2.97 6.60
CA LEU A 41 2.48 -3.83 7.06
C LEU A 41 2.16 -3.61 8.55
N ALA A 42 3.19 -3.49 9.40
CA ALA A 42 3.03 -3.16 10.81
C ALA A 42 2.30 -1.82 10.98
N TYR A 43 2.70 -0.80 10.23
CA TYR A 43 2.01 0.50 10.23
C TYR A 43 0.52 0.38 9.81
N LEU A 44 0.20 -0.46 8.82
CA LEU A 44 -1.18 -0.70 8.42
C LEU A 44 -2.01 -1.41 9.51
N GLU A 45 -1.38 -2.30 10.27
CA GLU A 45 -1.99 -2.96 11.43
C GLU A 45 -2.30 -1.94 12.54
N GLU A 46 -1.34 -1.09 12.90
CA GLU A 46 -1.53 -0.01 13.87
C GLU A 46 -2.64 0.98 13.45
N LYS A 47 -2.77 1.22 12.14
CA LYS A 47 -3.82 2.09 11.57
C LYS A 47 -5.16 1.37 11.34
N GLN A 48 -5.33 0.16 11.88
CA GLN A 48 -6.58 -0.61 11.83
C GLN A 48 -7.04 -0.97 10.41
N TYR A 49 -6.10 -1.11 9.47
CA TYR A 49 -6.42 -1.64 8.13
C TYR A 49 -6.50 -3.17 8.12
N PHE A 50 -6.15 -3.86 9.20
CA PHE A 50 -6.26 -5.31 9.28
C PHE A 50 -7.67 -5.78 9.67
N PRO A 51 -8.15 -6.92 9.14
CA PRO A 51 -7.48 -7.77 8.14
C PRO A 51 -7.40 -7.10 6.76
N ILE A 52 -6.32 -7.35 6.01
CA ILE A 52 -6.12 -6.89 4.63
C ILE A 52 -5.34 -7.94 3.83
N ASP A 53 -5.59 -7.97 2.52
CA ASP A 53 -4.88 -8.84 1.58
C ASP A 53 -3.52 -8.21 1.21
N THR A 54 -2.44 -8.77 1.73
CA THR A 54 -1.08 -8.25 1.57
C THR A 54 -0.58 -8.34 0.13
N ASP A 55 -0.99 -9.35 -0.64
CA ASP A 55 -0.66 -9.46 -2.06
C ASP A 55 -1.26 -8.29 -2.85
N LYS A 56 -2.53 -7.97 -2.58
CA LYS A 56 -3.19 -6.80 -3.19
C LYS A 56 -2.57 -5.47 -2.76
N VAL A 57 -2.08 -5.38 -1.52
CA VAL A 57 -1.34 -4.19 -1.07
C VAL A 57 -0.03 -4.04 -1.85
N GLY A 58 0.70 -5.14 -2.09
CA GLY A 58 1.91 -5.13 -2.93
C GLY A 58 1.64 -4.63 -4.34
N LEU A 59 0.58 -5.14 -4.99
CA LEU A 59 0.15 -4.68 -6.32
C LEU A 59 -0.17 -3.17 -6.32
N LEU A 60 -0.89 -2.69 -5.30
CA LEU A 60 -1.23 -1.28 -5.16
C LEU A 60 0.03 -0.40 -5.03
N LEU A 61 1.06 -0.84 -4.31
CA LEU A 61 2.31 -0.10 -4.20
C LEU A 61 3.06 -0.03 -5.52
N GLU A 62 3.10 -1.14 -6.29
CA GLU A 62 3.70 -1.15 -7.63
C GLU A 62 2.95 -0.23 -8.61
N GLU A 63 1.61 -0.16 -8.54
CA GLU A 63 0.82 0.83 -9.30
C GLU A 63 1.21 2.27 -8.95
N LYS A 64 1.35 2.57 -7.65
CA LYS A 64 1.74 3.91 -7.16
C LYS A 64 3.19 4.25 -7.49
N LYS A 65 4.08 3.27 -7.51
CA LYS A 65 5.46 3.38 -7.98
C LYS A 65 5.53 3.77 -9.45
N LYS A 66 4.73 3.15 -10.32
CA LYS A 66 4.64 3.55 -11.74
C LYS A 66 4.24 5.02 -11.87
N GLN A 67 3.16 5.43 -11.20
CA GLN A 67 2.70 6.83 -11.17
C GLN A 67 3.79 7.80 -10.68
N TYR A 68 4.49 7.43 -9.60
CA TYR A 68 5.59 8.24 -9.07
C TYR A 68 6.73 8.39 -10.08
N LEU A 69 7.18 7.29 -10.70
CA LEU A 69 8.27 7.31 -11.67
C LEU A 69 7.91 8.07 -12.96
N GLU A 70 6.67 7.96 -13.42
CA GLU A 70 6.17 8.75 -14.56
C GLU A 70 6.22 10.24 -14.26
N SER A 71 5.73 10.67 -13.09
CA SER A 71 5.82 12.07 -12.64
C SER A 71 7.25 12.59 -12.42
N GLN A 72 8.28 11.73 -12.42
CA GLN A 72 9.69 12.15 -12.34
C GLN A 72 10.37 12.22 -13.70
N LYS A 73 9.79 11.63 -14.75
CA LYS A 73 10.36 11.63 -16.11
C LYS A 73 9.94 12.85 -16.93
N GLU A 74 8.84 13.50 -16.56
CA GLU A 74 8.32 14.69 -17.24
C GLU A 74 8.80 16.02 -16.60
N GLY A 75 9.80 15.98 -15.71
CA GLY A 75 10.35 17.12 -14.98
C GLY A 75 11.78 17.45 -15.33
#